data_AF-A0A484QZS9-F1
#
_entry.id   AF-A0A484QZS9-F1
#
_cell.length_a   1.000
_cell.length_b   1.000
_cell.length_c   1.000
_cell.angle_alpha   90.00
_cell.angle_beta   90.00
_cell.angle_gamma   90.00
#
_symmetry.space_group_name_H-M   'P 1'
#
loop_
_entity.id
_entity.type
_entity.pdbx_description
1 polymer ?
#
loop_
_entity_poly.entity_id
_entity_poly.type
_entity_poly.pdbx_seq_one_letter_code
_entity_poly.pdbx_strand_id
1 'polypeptide(L)'
;MSSRRKPHSSLPAALAVAALFAGLAGGAQAQDQQSLPPAPTGTPLTVHGNVEGPNRLVIVQVCEPQAACRLFFVDTLKQDDVPALVLRQRGQGRPGTDPSVTVQALCAGNWVAAVHAGSGNELSQGLVCGYPTEMAALQAAFSACEKQGGRKCGAGSPLRVSWGRWDGRNLPGRDEAPGKLYDVWTGDGAQRCELDAGKPLACEPATQESLRKAGVL
;
A
#
# COMPACT_ATOMS: atom_id res chain seq x y z
N MET A 1 9.15 -10.60 -67.53
CA MET A 1 8.16 -11.23 -68.43
C MET A 1 6.80 -11.14 -67.76
N SER A 2 5.87 -10.47 -68.42
CA SER A 2 4.47 -10.28 -68.02
C SER A 2 3.72 -11.61 -67.84
N SER A 3 2.76 -11.66 -66.92
CA SER A 3 1.38 -11.96 -67.33
C SER A 3 0.35 -11.46 -66.33
N ARG A 4 -0.64 -10.74 -66.86
CA ARG A 4 -1.82 -10.16 -66.20
C ARG A 4 -2.90 -11.23 -66.00
N ARG A 5 -3.81 -11.00 -65.03
CA ARG A 5 -5.28 -10.88 -65.25
C ARG A 5 -6.04 -10.48 -63.96
N LYS A 6 -6.74 -9.35 -64.04
CA LYS A 6 -8.02 -9.01 -63.36
C LYS A 6 -9.15 -9.24 -64.40
N PRO A 7 -10.47 -9.03 -64.15
CA PRO A 7 -11.28 -8.82 -62.92
C PRO A 7 -12.59 -9.67 -62.93
N HIS A 8 -13.54 -9.42 -62.00
CA HIS A 8 -15.02 -9.31 -62.15
C HIS A 8 -15.67 -9.52 -60.76
N SER A 9 -16.13 -8.47 -60.06
CA SER A 9 -17.48 -7.85 -60.10
C SER A 9 -18.65 -8.82 -59.99
N SER A 10 -19.37 -8.79 -58.86
CA SER A 10 -20.84 -8.60 -58.79
C SER A 10 -21.39 -8.88 -57.38
N LEU A 11 -21.97 -7.86 -56.73
CA LEU A 11 -23.05 -8.00 -55.75
C LEU A 11 -24.37 -8.22 -56.53
N PRO A 12 -25.37 -8.95 -55.99
CA PRO A 12 -26.46 -8.27 -55.29
C PRO A 12 -27.17 -9.03 -54.15
N ALA A 13 -27.76 -8.22 -53.27
CA ALA A 13 -29.07 -8.27 -52.62
C ALA A 13 -29.75 -9.59 -52.15
N ALA A 14 -30.20 -9.48 -50.89
CA ALA A 14 -31.50 -9.91 -50.35
C ALA A 14 -31.78 -11.40 -50.15
N LEU A 15 -32.08 -11.79 -48.90
CA LEU A 15 -33.42 -12.18 -48.44
C LEU A 15 -33.34 -12.76 -47.02
N ALA A 16 -34.25 -12.28 -46.17
CA ALA A 16 -34.47 -12.76 -44.81
C ALA A 16 -35.19 -14.11 -44.81
N VAL A 17 -34.84 -15.02 -43.89
CA VAL A 17 -35.76 -16.04 -43.35
C VAL A 17 -35.37 -16.32 -41.89
N ALA A 18 -36.33 -16.09 -40.99
CA ALA A 18 -36.28 -16.55 -39.61
C ALA A 18 -36.56 -18.07 -39.57
N ALA A 19 -35.81 -18.81 -38.74
CA ALA A 19 -36.22 -20.15 -38.32
C ALA A 19 -35.81 -20.38 -36.86
N LEU A 20 -36.82 -20.43 -36.01
CA LEU A 20 -36.79 -21.01 -34.67
C LEU A 20 -36.45 -22.50 -34.77
N PHE A 21 -35.41 -22.96 -34.09
CA PHE A 21 -35.30 -24.36 -33.70
C PHE A 21 -34.81 -24.49 -32.26
N ALA A 22 -35.63 -25.21 -31.50
CA ALA A 22 -35.39 -25.62 -30.13
C ALA A 22 -34.45 -26.85 -30.08
N GLY A 23 -33.60 -26.88 -29.05
CA GLY A 23 -33.34 -28.11 -28.29
C GLY A 23 -32.21 -29.05 -28.73
N LEU A 24 -31.19 -29.09 -27.85
CA LEU A 24 -30.41 -30.25 -27.37
C LEU A 24 -29.10 -30.68 -28.08
N ALA A 25 -28.02 -30.37 -27.34
CA ALA A 25 -26.87 -31.21 -26.98
C ALA A 25 -25.72 -31.42 -28.00
N GLY A 26 -24.54 -30.91 -27.63
CA GLY A 26 -23.25 -31.51 -28.04
C GLY A 26 -22.12 -30.55 -28.43
N GLY A 27 -21.47 -29.93 -27.43
CA GLY A 27 -20.02 -29.66 -27.36
C GLY A 27 -19.30 -28.88 -28.47
N ALA A 28 -18.93 -27.63 -28.17
CA ALA A 28 -17.66 -27.03 -28.58
C ALA A 28 -17.27 -25.92 -27.60
N GLN A 29 -16.12 -26.13 -26.93
CA GLN A 29 -15.48 -25.22 -25.98
C GLN A 29 -14.78 -24.06 -26.70
N ALA A 30 -14.92 -22.83 -26.17
CA ALA A 30 -14.07 -21.63 -26.34
C ALA A 30 -14.93 -20.41 -26.01
N GLN A 31 -14.62 -19.47 -25.13
CA GLN A 31 -13.47 -19.18 -24.27
C GLN A 31 -14.07 -18.63 -22.97
N ASP A 32 -13.67 -19.20 -21.83
CA ASP A 32 -13.79 -18.50 -20.55
C ASP A 32 -12.95 -17.22 -20.68
N GLN A 33 -13.62 -16.08 -20.89
CA GLN A 33 -13.10 -14.82 -20.42
C GLN A 33 -13.01 -14.96 -18.91
N GLN A 34 -11.84 -15.39 -18.42
CA GLN A 34 -11.44 -15.17 -17.05
C GLN A 34 -11.41 -13.65 -16.86
N SER A 35 -12.56 -13.12 -16.44
CA SER A 35 -12.68 -11.81 -15.83
C SER A 35 -11.57 -11.70 -14.81
N LEU A 36 -10.64 -10.77 -15.06
CA LEU A 36 -9.67 -10.37 -14.06
C LEU A 36 -10.44 -10.15 -12.75
N PRO A 37 -9.92 -10.65 -11.61
CA PRO A 37 -10.56 -10.39 -10.33
C PRO A 37 -10.78 -8.88 -10.20
N PRO A 38 -11.97 -8.44 -9.78
CA PRO A 38 -12.26 -7.01 -9.68
C PRO A 38 -11.17 -6.35 -8.85
N ALA A 39 -10.60 -5.26 -9.38
CA ALA A 39 -9.73 -4.40 -8.59
C ALA A 39 -10.44 -4.09 -7.27
N PRO A 40 -9.74 -4.12 -6.11
CA PRO A 40 -10.40 -3.99 -4.82
C PRO A 40 -11.22 -2.70 -4.77
N THR A 41 -12.54 -2.86 -4.76
CA THR A 41 -13.51 -1.78 -4.72
C THR A 41 -13.44 -1.09 -3.37
N GLY A 42 -12.78 0.07 -3.35
CA GLY A 42 -13.12 1.23 -2.54
C GLY A 42 -13.41 0.99 -1.06
N THR A 43 -12.43 0.53 -0.28
CA THR A 43 -12.40 0.98 1.12
C THR A 43 -12.24 2.50 1.08
N PRO A 44 -13.11 3.30 1.73
CA PRO A 44 -12.93 4.74 1.76
C PRO A 44 -11.55 5.04 2.34
N LEU A 45 -10.75 5.72 1.53
CA LEU A 45 -9.39 6.10 1.90
C LEU A 45 -9.44 7.01 3.11
N THR A 46 -8.79 6.62 4.21
CA THR A 46 -8.78 7.44 5.41
C THR A 46 -7.88 8.66 5.17
N VAL A 47 -8.46 9.85 5.18
CA VAL A 47 -7.71 11.11 5.10
C VAL A 47 -7.60 11.71 6.49
N HIS A 48 -6.38 11.89 6.97
CA HIS A 48 -6.12 12.53 8.27
C HIS A 48 -5.65 13.98 8.08
N GLY A 49 -6.53 14.91 8.44
CA GLY A 49 -6.30 16.36 8.39
C GLY A 49 -6.56 17.01 7.04
N ASN A 50 -6.42 18.34 6.97
CA ASN A 50 -6.57 19.11 5.73
C ASN A 50 -5.23 19.26 5.02
N VAL A 51 -5.05 18.62 3.86
CA VAL A 51 -3.77 18.64 3.14
C VAL A 51 -3.60 20.03 2.53
N GLU A 52 -2.88 20.93 3.21
CA GLU A 52 -2.58 22.28 2.74
C GLU A 52 -1.16 22.31 2.15
N GLY A 53 -1.04 22.48 0.83
CA GLY A 53 0.22 22.40 0.10
C GLY A 53 0.28 21.26 -0.92
N PRO A 54 1.34 21.17 -1.72
CA PRO A 54 1.44 20.19 -2.81
C PRO A 54 1.90 18.80 -2.33
N ASN A 55 2.43 18.70 -1.11
CA ASN A 55 3.07 17.52 -0.55
C ASN A 55 2.07 16.70 0.29
N ARG A 56 2.26 15.38 0.33
CA ARG A 56 1.46 14.46 1.14
C ARG A 56 2.27 13.25 1.59
N LEU A 57 2.02 12.80 2.81
CA LEU A 57 2.47 11.52 3.32
C LEU A 57 1.36 10.50 3.12
N VAL A 58 1.72 9.33 2.62
CA VAL A 58 0.78 8.27 2.28
C VAL A 58 1.20 7.00 2.98
N ILE A 59 0.24 6.26 3.52
CA ILE A 59 0.47 4.88 3.96
C ILE A 59 0.00 3.97 2.84
N VAL A 60 0.89 3.11 2.36
CA VAL A 60 0.59 2.09 1.36
C VAL A 60 0.76 0.70 1.96
N GLN A 61 -0.07 -0.23 1.52
CA GLN A 61 0.16 -1.65 1.68
C GLN A 61 0.74 -2.19 0.38
N VAL A 62 1.88 -2.87 0.48
CA VAL A 62 2.51 -3.56 -0.64
C VAL A 62 2.46 -5.05 -0.38
N CYS A 63 1.82 -5.80 -1.27
CA CYS A 63 1.74 -7.25 -1.20
C CYS A 63 2.61 -7.87 -2.29
N GLU A 64 3.65 -8.58 -1.87
CA GLU A 64 4.48 -9.34 -2.80
C GLU A 64 3.74 -10.62 -3.22
N PRO A 65 3.89 -11.11 -4.46
CA PRO A 65 3.20 -12.31 -4.93
C PRO A 65 3.47 -13.60 -4.13
N GLN A 66 4.61 -13.66 -3.44
CA GLN A 66 5.05 -14.83 -2.65
C GLN A 66 5.36 -14.49 -1.18
N ALA A 67 5.03 -13.28 -0.72
CA ALA A 67 5.30 -12.87 0.66
C ALA A 67 4.09 -12.17 1.29
N ALA A 68 4.18 -11.94 2.59
CA ALA A 68 3.15 -11.20 3.32
C ALA A 68 3.06 -9.74 2.85
N CYS A 69 1.86 -9.18 2.92
CA CYS A 69 1.64 -7.75 2.73
C CYS A 69 2.29 -6.94 3.84
N ARG A 70 2.97 -5.85 3.46
CA ARG A 70 3.63 -4.94 4.40
C ARG A 70 3.16 -3.51 4.22
N LEU A 71 3.10 -2.77 5.32
CA LEU A 71 2.77 -1.35 5.34
C LEU A 71 4.04 -0.50 5.26
N PHE A 72 3.95 0.60 4.52
CA PHE A 72 5.03 1.58 4.37
C PHE A 72 4.46 3.00 4.30
N PHE A 73 5.23 3.97 4.78
CA PHE A 73 5.05 5.36 4.40
C PHE A 73 5.69 5.65 3.04
N VAL A 74 5.08 6.57 2.30
CA VAL A 74 5.58 7.12 1.04
C VAL A 74 5.31 8.62 1.01
N ASP A 75 6.37 9.38 0.79
CA ASP A 75 6.34 10.82 0.56
C ASP A 75 6.01 11.09 -0.91
N THR A 76 4.94 11.84 -1.19
CA THR A 76 4.47 12.10 -2.56
C THR A 76 3.93 13.53 -2.74
N LEU A 77 3.71 13.93 -3.98
CA LEU A 77 2.90 15.10 -4.31
C LEU A 77 1.44 14.68 -4.48
N LYS A 78 0.51 15.61 -4.28
CA LYS A 78 -0.93 15.39 -4.42
C LYS A 78 -1.33 14.80 -5.78
N GLN A 79 -0.68 15.22 -6.85
CA GLN A 79 -0.99 14.79 -8.21
C GLN A 79 -0.36 13.44 -8.60
N ASP A 80 0.51 12.86 -7.76
CA ASP A 80 1.17 11.62 -8.14
C ASP A 80 0.16 10.45 -8.15
N ASP A 81 0.40 9.50 -9.04
CA ASP A 81 -0.17 8.15 -8.95
C ASP A 81 0.72 7.34 -8.00
N VAL A 82 0.28 7.17 -6.75
CA VAL A 82 1.10 6.52 -5.70
C VAL A 82 1.44 5.07 -6.05
N PRO A 83 0.49 4.19 -6.44
CA PRO A 83 0.83 2.86 -6.93
C PRO A 83 1.87 2.86 -8.04
N ALA A 84 1.68 3.66 -9.09
CA ALA A 84 2.63 3.70 -10.21
C ALA A 84 4.02 4.21 -9.78
N LEU A 85 4.07 5.16 -8.86
CA LEU A 85 5.31 5.70 -8.30
C LEU A 85 6.09 4.63 -7.52
N VAL A 86 5.41 3.90 -6.62
CA VAL A 86 6.02 2.82 -5.81
C VAL A 86 6.49 1.68 -6.70
N LEU A 87 5.70 1.27 -7.69
CA LEU A 87 6.07 0.23 -8.65
C LEU A 87 7.30 0.64 -9.47
N ARG A 88 7.35 1.90 -9.94
CA ARG A 88 8.51 2.42 -10.66
C ARG A 88 9.78 2.39 -9.80
N GLN A 89 9.68 2.81 -8.54
CA GLN A 89 10.81 2.82 -7.61
C GLN A 89 11.36 1.42 -7.32
N ARG A 90 10.48 0.41 -7.27
CA ARG A 90 10.87 -0.99 -7.07
C ARG A 90 11.47 -1.63 -8.32
N GLY A 91 11.33 -1.01 -9.48
CA GLY A 91 11.72 -1.56 -10.77
C GLY A 91 10.67 -2.51 -11.32
N GLN A 92 10.79 -2.83 -12.61
CA GLN A 92 9.90 -3.79 -13.26
C GLN A 92 10.27 -5.21 -12.83
N GLY A 93 9.30 -5.96 -12.30
CA GLY A 93 9.43 -7.39 -12.10
C GLY A 93 9.36 -8.15 -13.43
N ARG A 94 9.50 -9.48 -13.36
CA ARG A 94 9.06 -10.33 -14.47
C ARG A 94 7.53 -10.25 -14.58
N PRO A 95 6.93 -10.41 -15.77
CA PRO A 95 5.49 -10.47 -15.91
C PRO A 95 4.87 -11.47 -14.91
N GLY A 96 3.87 -11.02 -14.15
CA GLY A 96 3.21 -11.83 -13.11
C GLY A 96 3.94 -11.88 -11.76
N THR A 97 5.02 -11.11 -11.58
CA THR A 97 5.74 -11.00 -10.30
C THR A 97 5.68 -9.61 -9.67
N ASP A 98 4.94 -8.69 -10.30
CA ASP A 98 4.81 -7.33 -9.76
C ASP A 98 3.98 -7.36 -8.47
N PRO A 99 4.42 -6.64 -7.42
CA PRO A 99 3.65 -6.52 -6.20
C PRO A 99 2.37 -5.71 -6.44
N SER A 100 1.33 -5.96 -5.65
CA SER A 100 0.18 -5.06 -5.61
C SER A 100 0.44 -3.94 -4.61
N VAL A 101 0.02 -2.73 -4.95
CA VAL A 101 0.16 -1.54 -4.10
C VAL A 101 -1.22 -0.92 -3.88
N THR A 102 -1.63 -0.86 -2.61
CA THR A 102 -2.92 -0.28 -2.21
C THR A 102 -2.68 0.88 -1.26
N VAL A 103 -3.32 2.02 -1.52
CA VAL A 103 -3.27 3.18 -0.63
C VAL A 103 -4.22 2.97 0.55
N GLN A 104 -3.70 3.04 1.77
CA GLN A 104 -4.44 2.80 3.02
C GLN A 104 -4.88 4.10 3.70
N ALA A 105 -4.00 5.11 3.69
CA ALA A 105 -4.28 6.42 4.29
C ALA A 105 -3.53 7.54 3.59
N LEU A 106 -4.11 8.74 3.61
CA LEU A 106 -3.48 9.99 3.21
C LEU A 106 -3.40 10.92 4.41
N CYS A 107 -2.30 11.66 4.53
CA CYS A 107 -2.09 12.56 5.64
C CYS A 107 -1.75 13.96 5.13
N ALA A 108 -2.09 14.95 5.95
CA ALA A 108 -1.82 16.37 5.71
C ALA A 108 -0.68 17.00 6.53
N GLY A 109 -0.38 16.46 7.71
CA GLY A 109 0.67 16.94 8.63
C GLY A 109 0.47 16.29 10.00
N ASN A 110 1.06 16.85 11.05
CA ASN A 110 0.95 16.40 12.45
C ASN A 110 1.73 15.12 12.79
N TRP A 111 1.31 14.40 13.82
CA TRP A 111 2.06 13.28 14.36
C TRP A 111 1.84 12.01 13.54
N VAL A 112 2.94 11.29 13.36
CA VAL A 112 3.00 10.01 12.66
C VAL A 112 3.70 9.00 13.55
N ALA A 113 3.32 7.75 13.45
CA ALA A 113 3.92 6.66 14.22
C ALA A 113 3.90 5.35 13.44
N ALA A 114 4.94 4.56 13.63
CA ALA A 114 5.10 3.21 13.11
C ALA A 114 5.53 2.27 14.24
N VAL A 115 4.84 1.14 14.34
CA VAL A 115 5.14 0.04 15.26
C VAL A 115 5.28 -1.24 14.45
N HIS A 116 6.37 -1.96 14.62
CA HIS A 116 6.61 -3.27 14.04
C HIS A 116 6.93 -4.28 15.12
N ALA A 117 6.13 -5.35 15.21
CA ALA A 117 6.38 -6.45 16.12
C ALA A 117 6.72 -7.72 15.32
N GLY A 118 7.82 -8.38 15.66
CA GLY A 118 8.26 -9.63 15.03
C GLY A 118 9.04 -9.42 13.72
N SER A 119 9.16 -10.49 12.93
CA SER A 119 9.89 -10.50 11.66
C SER A 119 9.32 -11.53 10.69
N GLY A 120 9.66 -11.40 9.40
CA GLY A 120 9.22 -12.33 8.36
C GLY A 120 7.70 -12.45 8.28
N ASN A 121 7.20 -13.69 8.29
CA ASN A 121 5.76 -13.98 8.18
C ASN A 121 4.99 -13.73 9.49
N GLU A 122 5.67 -13.55 10.61
CA GLU A 122 5.04 -13.24 11.91
C GLU A 122 5.02 -11.73 12.20
N LEU A 123 5.38 -10.91 11.21
CA LEU A 123 5.39 -9.46 11.32
C LEU A 123 3.97 -8.91 11.47
N SER A 124 3.76 -8.14 12.54
CA SER A 124 2.58 -7.29 12.73
C SER A 124 3.00 -5.83 12.69
N GLN A 125 2.25 -4.98 11.97
CA GLN A 125 2.57 -3.58 11.77
C GLN A 125 1.41 -2.66 12.16
N GLY A 126 1.75 -1.49 12.65
CA GLY A 126 0.80 -0.39 12.84
C GLY A 126 1.45 0.89 12.37
N LEU A 127 1.05 1.37 11.20
CA LEU A 127 1.48 2.65 10.65
C LEU A 127 0.29 3.60 10.68
N VAL A 128 0.51 4.81 11.18
CA VAL A 128 -0.49 5.87 11.26
C VAL A 128 0.13 7.22 10.97
N CYS A 129 -0.67 8.15 10.47
CA CYS A 129 -0.25 9.53 10.29
C CYS A 129 -1.44 10.49 10.45
N GLY A 130 -1.14 11.77 10.67
CA GLY A 130 -2.18 12.80 10.77
C GLY A 130 -2.86 12.92 12.14
N TYR A 131 -2.22 12.41 13.20
CA TYR A 131 -2.79 12.46 14.55
C TYR A 131 -2.44 13.78 15.25
N PRO A 132 -3.37 14.37 16.03
CA PRO A 132 -3.19 15.71 16.60
C PRO A 132 -2.11 15.78 17.68
N THR A 133 -1.76 14.65 18.31
CA THR A 133 -0.78 14.58 19.38
C THR A 133 0.11 13.35 19.22
N GLU A 134 1.31 13.42 19.79
CA GLU A 134 2.27 12.30 19.86
C GLU A 134 1.61 11.05 20.46
N MET A 135 0.93 11.24 21.59
CA MET A 135 0.31 10.14 22.32
C MET A 135 -0.80 9.46 21.52
N ALA A 136 -1.63 10.24 20.82
CA ALA A 136 -2.70 9.67 19.99
C ALA A 136 -2.13 8.88 18.80
N ALA A 137 -1.03 9.35 18.20
CA ALA A 137 -0.34 8.61 17.13
C ALA A 137 0.21 7.28 17.65
N LEU A 138 0.93 7.29 18.78
CA LEU A 138 1.49 6.09 19.38
C LEU A 138 0.40 5.07 19.73
N GLN A 139 -0.63 5.49 20.47
CA GLN A 139 -1.74 4.60 20.85
C GLN A 139 -2.44 3.99 19.63
N ALA A 140 -2.66 4.79 18.58
CA ALA A 140 -3.27 4.29 17.36
C ALA A 140 -2.37 3.31 16.60
N ALA A 141 -1.07 3.57 16.51
CA ALA A 141 -0.11 2.65 15.89
C ALA A 141 -0.05 1.31 16.65
N PHE A 142 0.03 1.34 17.97
CA PHE A 142 -0.03 0.11 18.78
C PHE A 142 -1.35 -0.62 18.59
N SER A 143 -2.49 0.07 18.63
CA SER A 143 -3.79 -0.56 18.40
C SER A 143 -3.90 -1.20 17.01
N ALA A 144 -3.37 -0.55 15.96
CA ALA A 144 -3.35 -1.10 14.61
C ALA A 144 -2.47 -2.36 14.53
N CYS A 145 -1.28 -2.31 15.14
CA CYS A 145 -0.39 -3.45 15.25
C CYS A 145 -1.05 -4.63 15.97
N GLU A 146 -1.72 -4.36 17.10
CA GLU A 146 -2.41 -5.38 17.90
C GLU A 146 -3.56 -6.04 17.11
N LYS A 147 -4.32 -5.24 16.37
CA LYS A 147 -5.39 -5.72 15.50
C LYS A 147 -4.86 -6.61 14.38
N GLN A 148 -3.74 -6.26 13.77
CA GLN A 148 -3.13 -7.07 12.71
C GLN A 148 -2.60 -8.40 13.27
N GLY A 149 -1.94 -8.38 14.43
CA GLY A 149 -1.32 -9.56 15.03
C GLY A 149 -2.24 -10.43 15.89
N GLY A 150 -3.43 -9.93 16.25
CA GLY A 150 -4.36 -10.59 17.17
C GLY A 150 -3.86 -10.70 18.62
N ARG A 151 -2.81 -9.96 18.99
CA ARG A 151 -2.14 -10.01 20.30
C ARG A 151 -1.53 -8.66 20.66
N LYS A 152 -1.16 -8.48 21.93
CA LYS A 152 -0.43 -7.30 22.39
C LYS A 152 0.90 -7.13 21.65
N CYS A 153 1.08 -6.00 20.96
CA CYS A 153 2.33 -5.70 20.28
C CYS A 153 3.43 -5.42 21.32
N GLY A 154 4.55 -6.13 21.20
CA GLY A 154 5.65 -6.11 22.18
C GLY A 154 5.64 -7.25 23.20
N ALA A 155 4.56 -8.06 23.27
CA ALA A 155 4.54 -9.24 24.13
C ALA A 155 5.39 -10.38 23.51
N GLY A 156 6.63 -10.55 24.01
CA GLY A 156 7.50 -11.67 23.66
C GLY A 156 8.06 -11.65 22.24
N SER A 157 8.05 -10.50 21.55
CA SER A 157 8.66 -10.35 20.23
C SER A 157 9.49 -9.07 20.17
N PRO A 158 10.56 -9.04 19.36
CA PRO A 158 11.26 -7.80 19.04
C PRO A 158 10.28 -6.79 18.47
N LEU A 159 10.40 -5.54 18.93
CA LEU A 159 9.49 -4.47 18.61
C LEU A 159 10.32 -3.24 18.21
N ARG A 160 10.06 -2.70 17.02
CA ARG A 160 10.63 -1.42 16.58
C ARG A 160 9.53 -0.39 16.53
N VAL A 161 9.75 0.73 17.19
CA VAL A 161 8.80 1.83 17.26
C VAL A 161 9.50 3.10 16.77
N SER A 162 8.79 3.88 15.98
CA SER A 162 9.26 5.20 15.55
C SER A 162 8.09 6.15 15.45
N TRP A 163 8.33 7.41 15.77
CA TRP A 163 7.31 8.46 15.66
C TRP A 163 7.97 9.81 15.52
N GLY A 164 7.18 10.78 15.11
CA GLY A 164 7.66 12.14 15.00
C GLY A 164 6.59 13.03 14.42
N ARG A 165 6.97 14.28 14.21
CA ARG A 165 6.11 15.25 13.54
C ARG A 165 6.43 15.26 12.06
N TRP A 166 5.39 15.22 11.25
CA TRP A 166 5.47 15.51 9.83
C TRP A 166 4.85 16.88 9.58
N ASP A 167 5.61 17.76 8.94
CA ASP A 167 5.27 19.17 8.77
C ASP A 167 4.48 19.45 7.48
N GLY A 168 4.24 18.43 6.65
CA GLY A 168 3.56 18.60 5.37
C GLY A 168 4.39 19.30 4.30
N ARG A 169 5.67 19.61 4.56
CA ARG A 169 6.52 20.44 3.69
C ARG A 169 7.77 19.73 3.25
N ASN A 170 8.42 19.00 4.14
CA ASN A 170 9.62 18.25 3.79
C ASN A 170 9.23 16.85 3.28
N LEU A 171 9.79 16.49 2.13
CA LEU A 171 9.65 15.16 1.52
C LEU A 171 11.05 14.51 1.47
N PRO A 172 11.65 14.18 2.63
CA PRO A 172 13.01 13.65 2.68
C PRO A 172 13.20 12.43 1.77
N GLY A 173 12.13 11.66 1.51
CA GLY A 173 12.20 10.57 0.55
C GLY A 173 12.07 10.92 -0.91
N ARG A 174 11.32 11.96 -1.26
CA ARG A 174 11.12 12.30 -2.67
C ARG A 174 12.38 12.89 -3.28
N ASP A 175 13.06 13.77 -2.55
CA ASP A 175 14.22 14.50 -3.08
C ASP A 175 15.39 13.54 -3.34
N GLU A 176 15.49 12.45 -2.58
CA GLU A 176 16.45 11.38 -2.80
C GLU A 176 15.99 10.33 -3.82
N ALA A 177 14.73 9.86 -3.70
CA ALA A 177 14.20 8.73 -4.45
C ALA A 177 12.65 8.70 -4.46
N PRO A 178 11.98 9.28 -5.49
CA PRO A 178 10.53 9.30 -5.58
C PRO A 178 9.90 7.90 -5.48
N GLY A 179 8.98 7.69 -4.54
CA GLY A 179 8.36 6.39 -4.30
C GLY A 179 9.10 5.50 -3.31
N LYS A 180 10.17 6.01 -2.68
CA LYS A 180 10.89 5.32 -1.59
C LYS A 180 9.93 4.95 -0.47
N LEU A 181 10.07 3.71 -0.02
CA LEU A 181 9.24 3.11 1.02
C LEU A 181 9.95 3.19 2.36
N TYR A 182 9.22 3.61 3.38
CA TYR A 182 9.69 3.67 4.75
C TYR A 182 8.82 2.79 5.63
N ASP A 183 9.43 1.82 6.28
CA ASP A 183 8.71 1.00 7.24
C ASP A 183 8.75 1.66 8.63
N VAL A 184 9.76 2.48 8.93
CA VAL A 184 9.83 3.37 10.11
C VAL A 184 9.76 4.84 9.72
N TRP A 185 9.29 5.70 10.63
CA TRP A 185 9.36 7.14 10.40
C TRP A 185 10.80 7.62 10.49
N THR A 186 11.24 8.33 9.44
CA THR A 186 12.63 8.79 9.30
C THR A 186 12.81 10.30 9.18
N GLY A 187 11.72 11.08 9.23
CA GLY A 187 11.80 12.53 9.17
C GLY A 187 12.64 13.16 10.29
N ASP A 188 13.05 14.40 10.10
CA ASP A 188 13.88 15.12 11.06
C ASP A 188 13.24 15.17 12.45
N GLY A 189 14.05 14.90 13.47
CA GLY A 189 13.57 14.81 14.86
C GLY A 189 12.73 13.56 15.17
N ALA A 190 12.65 12.58 14.26
CA ALA A 190 12.01 11.31 14.53
C ALA A 190 12.66 10.60 15.73
N GLN A 191 11.80 10.22 16.67
CA GLN A 191 12.15 9.39 17.81
C GLN A 191 12.06 7.92 17.38
N ARG A 192 13.00 7.09 17.86
CA ARG A 192 13.04 5.66 17.55
C ARG A 192 13.45 4.86 18.78
N CYS A 193 12.83 3.71 18.94
CA CYS A 193 13.09 2.81 20.04
C CYS A 193 12.95 1.36 19.58
N GLU A 194 13.93 0.54 19.94
CA GLU A 194 13.87 -0.91 19.80
C GLU A 194 13.68 -1.54 21.17
N LEU A 195 12.68 -2.42 21.29
CA LEU A 195 12.36 -3.18 22.48
C LEU A 195 12.49 -4.68 22.17
N ASP A 196 12.94 -5.47 23.14
CA ASP A 196 12.84 -6.92 23.09
C ASP A 196 12.20 -7.44 24.37
N ALA A 197 11.13 -8.23 24.22
CA ALA A 197 10.28 -8.68 25.32
C ALA A 197 9.91 -7.54 26.30
N GLY A 198 9.58 -6.35 25.77
CA GLY A 198 9.22 -5.16 26.56
C GLY A 198 10.40 -4.41 27.20
N LYS A 199 11.64 -4.84 26.97
CA LYS A 199 12.84 -4.17 27.50
C LYS A 199 13.47 -3.26 26.45
N PRO A 200 13.79 -1.99 26.76
CA PRO A 200 14.53 -1.12 25.87
C PRO A 200 15.92 -1.67 25.52
N LEU A 201 16.17 -1.86 24.22
CA LEU A 201 17.49 -2.23 23.69
C LEU A 201 18.24 -1.00 23.15
N ALA A 202 17.55 -0.15 22.38
CA ALA A 202 18.13 1.04 21.77
C ALA A 202 17.10 2.17 21.76
N CYS A 203 17.04 2.93 22.85
CA CYS A 203 16.07 4.00 23.04
C CYS A 203 16.67 5.12 23.90
N GLU A 204 16.56 6.38 23.45
CA GLU A 204 16.94 7.52 24.29
C GLU A 204 16.01 7.61 25.52
N PRO A 205 16.47 8.15 26.66
CA PRO A 205 15.66 8.24 27.87
C PRO A 205 14.32 8.96 27.67
N ALA A 206 14.30 10.05 26.89
CA ALA A 206 13.07 10.79 26.58
C ALA A 206 12.07 9.94 25.78
N THR A 207 12.58 9.15 24.82
CA THR A 207 11.80 8.19 24.02
C THR A 207 11.14 7.13 24.90
N GLN A 208 11.87 6.61 25.90
CA GLN A 208 11.34 5.62 26.83
C GLN A 208 10.21 6.20 27.70
N GLU A 209 10.32 7.46 28.12
CA GLU A 209 9.28 8.13 28.90
C GLU A 209 7.98 8.27 28.09
N SER A 210 8.07 8.67 26.82
CA SER A 210 6.90 8.71 25.92
C SER A 210 6.23 7.34 25.77
N LEU A 211 7.01 6.27 25.61
CA LEU A 211 6.46 4.91 25.51
C LEU A 211 5.83 4.41 26.81
N ARG A 212 6.40 4.77 27.97
CA ARG A 212 5.78 4.49 29.27
C ARG A 212 4.45 5.22 29.43
N LYS A 213 4.39 6.50 29.03
CA LYS A 213 3.12 7.28 29.01
C LYS A 213 2.11 6.70 28.03
N ALA A 214 2.56 6.07 26.95
CA ALA A 214 1.71 5.34 26.00
C ALA A 214 1.24 3.97 26.51
N GLY A 215 1.71 3.50 27.67
CA GLY A 215 1.34 2.22 28.27
C GLY A 215 1.98 1.00 27.60
N VAL A 216 3.11 1.19 26.93
CA VAL A 216 3.85 0.15 26.18
C VAL A 216 4.97 -0.45 27.02
N LEU A 217 5.56 0.38 27.89
CA LEU A 217 6.62 0.05 28.85
C LEU A 217 6.12 0.13 30.28
#